data_AF-A0A8W8IUZ9-F1
#
_entry.id   AF-A0A8W8IUZ9-F1
#
_cell.length_a   1.000
_cell.length_b   1.000
_cell.length_c   1.000
_cell.angle_alpha   90.00
_cell.angle_beta   90.00
_cell.angle_gamma   90.00
#
_symmetry.space_group_name_H-M   'P 1'
#
loop_
_entity.id
_entity.type
_entity.pdbx_description
1 polymer ?
#
loop_
_entity_poly.entity_id
_entity_poly.type
_entity_poly.pdbx_seq_one_letter_code
_entity_poly.pdbx_strand_id
1 'polypeptide(L)'
;MQLKCTHPCIGLCGEPCPKKCRICNRDEVTEIFFGTEDEDDARFVELEDCGHIFEVTGLDHYIDNFGKGDQDDAAIKLIECPRCKTLIRRNLRYGNEVKKTVLDIENVKRRIIGDRQKIQKMRYDIPEEIRTLSRKYPSDGKAMRKVYDTLFETNVDESTLAAVTNQVEFLKAINKIEQDWEKNIRNEELKEMFKDECLEDLTLFRNWILTTRKYFTEQELTDAEDEIARLQSFKRFIICIDRMVTRRDSVPSKLKSDLGELENLLKGGKKLKPGERDFMERVLKDLEKAFPASGLGVSEEEKVQIVRALGERKGHWFKCPNGHPYVIGDCGGATIESRCPECNATIGGGSHQLRRDNQFAGEMDGAQFPAWSEQANLLNYQGF
;
A
#
# COMPACT_ATOMS: atom_id res chain seq x y z
N MET A 1 -26.16 19.03 55.55
CA MET A 1 -26.18 20.44 55.99
C MET A 1 -27.60 20.95 55.88
N GLN A 2 -28.15 21.51 56.97
CA GLN A 2 -29.50 22.08 56.98
C GLN A 2 -29.48 23.44 56.27
N LEU A 3 -30.45 23.68 55.39
CA LEU A 3 -30.87 25.03 55.03
C LEU A 3 -31.20 25.80 56.32
N LYS A 4 -31.06 27.13 56.34
CA LYS A 4 -31.43 27.96 57.52
C LYS A 4 -32.91 27.83 57.92
N CYS A 5 -33.73 27.20 57.07
CA CYS A 5 -35.13 26.84 57.33
C CYS A 5 -35.27 25.38 57.75
N THR A 6 -36.24 25.08 58.62
CA THR A 6 -36.57 23.72 59.12
C THR A 6 -37.27 22.82 58.09
N HIS A 7 -37.20 23.15 56.80
CA HIS A 7 -37.93 22.49 55.73
C HIS A 7 -37.12 21.36 55.08
N PRO A 8 -37.79 20.35 54.49
CA PRO A 8 -37.13 19.30 53.73
C PRO A 8 -36.26 19.89 52.61
N CYS A 9 -35.02 19.39 52.50
CA CYS A 9 -34.12 19.79 51.41
C CYS A 9 -34.68 19.29 50.09
N ILE A 10 -34.73 20.17 49.08
CA ILE A 10 -35.14 19.85 47.71
C ILE A 10 -33.97 19.36 46.84
N GLY A 11 -32.77 19.35 47.40
CA GLY A 11 -31.56 18.89 46.74
C GLY A 11 -31.42 17.37 46.72
N LEU A 12 -30.52 16.89 45.87
CA LEU A 12 -30.13 15.49 45.82
C LEU A 12 -29.15 15.15 46.96
N CYS A 13 -29.28 13.97 47.56
CA CYS A 13 -28.35 13.52 48.59
C CYS A 13 -26.99 13.17 47.95
N GLY A 14 -25.90 13.80 48.40
CA GLY A 14 -24.55 13.63 47.84
C GLY A 14 -24.02 14.83 47.06
N GLU A 15 -24.85 15.85 46.82
CA GLU A 15 -24.46 17.11 46.16
C GLU A 15 -24.59 18.32 47.10
N PRO A 16 -23.99 19.47 46.75
CA PRO A 16 -24.19 20.72 47.49
C PRO A 16 -25.69 21.01 47.60
N CYS A 17 -26.21 21.08 48.83
CA CYS A 17 -27.62 21.38 49.05
C CYS A 17 -27.93 22.77 48.47
N PRO A 18 -28.96 22.91 47.60
CA PRO A 18 -29.32 24.20 47.01
C PRO A 18 -29.56 25.22 48.12
N LYS A 19 -29.11 26.46 47.92
CA LYS A 19 -29.29 27.53 48.92
C LYS A 19 -30.74 28.01 49.07
N LYS A 20 -31.64 27.61 48.17
CA LYS A 20 -33.05 28.03 48.13
C LYS A 20 -33.98 26.88 48.55
N CYS A 21 -35.08 27.23 49.23
CA CYS A 21 -36.08 26.29 49.72
C CYS A 21 -37.41 26.47 48.99
N ARG A 22 -38.09 25.37 48.63
CA ARG A 22 -39.42 25.39 47.96
C ARG A 22 -40.53 26.08 48.76
N ILE A 23 -40.36 26.20 50.09
CA ILE A 23 -41.33 26.88 50.96
C ILE A 23 -40.93 28.34 51.21
N CYS A 24 -39.64 28.66 51.35
CA CYS A 24 -39.18 30.03 51.65
C CYS A 24 -38.92 30.87 50.38
N ASN A 25 -38.68 30.23 49.24
CA ASN A 25 -38.30 30.87 47.98
C ASN A 25 -39.12 30.30 46.81
N ARG A 26 -40.43 30.12 47.05
CA ARG A 26 -41.35 29.47 46.10
C ARG A 26 -41.24 30.07 44.71
N ASP A 27 -41.31 31.40 44.60
CA ASP A 27 -41.29 32.14 43.32
C ASP A 27 -40.01 31.95 42.49
N GLU A 28 -38.85 31.72 43.12
CA GLU A 28 -37.56 31.55 42.43
C GLU A 28 -37.24 30.09 42.09
N VAL A 29 -37.93 29.14 42.72
CA VAL A 29 -37.76 27.69 42.50
C VAL A 29 -38.83 27.16 41.55
N THR A 30 -39.99 27.81 41.48
CA THR A 30 -41.05 27.53 40.50
C THR A 30 -40.95 28.38 39.23
N GLU A 31 -39.84 29.12 39.03
CA GLU A 31 -39.58 29.81 37.77
C GLU A 31 -39.39 28.75 36.68
N ILE A 32 -40.43 28.55 35.86
CA ILE A 32 -40.50 27.46 34.88
C ILE A 32 -39.42 27.68 33.80
N PHE A 33 -38.34 26.91 33.85
CA PHE A 33 -37.26 26.93 32.88
C PHE A 33 -37.27 25.69 31.98
N PHE A 34 -37.60 24.51 32.51
CA PHE A 34 -37.68 23.26 31.75
C PHE A 34 -39.08 22.63 31.69
N GLY A 35 -40.06 23.15 32.45
CA GLY A 35 -41.45 22.70 32.39
C GLY A 35 -41.79 21.52 33.29
N THR A 36 -40.82 20.99 34.04
CA THR A 36 -40.95 19.88 35.00
C THR A 36 -40.87 20.35 36.47
N GLU A 37 -40.84 21.67 36.69
CA GLU A 37 -40.56 22.28 37.99
C GLU A 37 -41.80 22.42 38.90
N ASP A 38 -43.00 22.12 38.39
CA ASP A 38 -44.28 22.21 39.12
C ASP A 38 -44.66 20.92 39.87
N GLU A 39 -43.96 19.80 39.62
CA GLU A 39 -44.20 18.52 40.28
C GLU A 39 -43.82 18.55 41.78
N ASP A 40 -44.59 17.82 42.59
CA ASP A 40 -44.47 17.88 44.06
C ASP A 40 -43.21 17.20 44.63
N ASP A 41 -42.58 16.35 43.84
CA ASP A 41 -41.36 15.61 44.15
C ASP A 41 -40.13 16.06 43.35
N ALA A 42 -40.25 17.11 42.52
CA ALA A 42 -39.15 17.67 41.73
C ALA A 42 -37.89 17.92 42.59
N ARG A 43 -36.74 17.45 42.10
CA ARG A 43 -35.44 17.58 42.76
C ARG A 43 -34.58 18.58 42.01
N PHE A 44 -33.77 19.34 42.74
CA PHE A 44 -32.99 20.44 42.17
C PHE A 44 -31.49 20.28 42.42
N VAL A 45 -30.68 20.76 41.47
CA VAL A 45 -29.21 20.77 41.52
C VAL A 45 -28.71 22.21 41.34
N GLU A 46 -27.80 22.64 42.21
CA GLU A 46 -27.09 23.92 42.10
C GLU A 46 -25.75 23.69 41.37
N LEU A 47 -25.57 24.30 40.19
CA LEU A 47 -24.30 24.19 39.46
C LEU A 47 -23.19 24.94 40.21
N GLU A 48 -22.11 24.24 40.60
CA GLU A 48 -21.00 24.87 41.34
C GLU A 48 -20.30 26.01 40.58
N ASP A 49 -20.25 25.95 39.25
CA ASP A 49 -19.53 26.91 38.41
C ASP A 49 -20.26 28.26 38.26
N CYS A 50 -21.58 28.30 38.46
CA CYS A 50 -22.37 29.53 38.24
C CYS A 50 -23.48 29.79 39.28
N GLY A 51 -23.73 28.86 40.20
CA GLY A 51 -24.73 28.96 41.27
C GLY A 51 -26.19 28.91 40.79
N HIS A 52 -26.45 28.59 39.52
CA HIS A 52 -27.81 28.43 39.02
C HIS A 52 -28.40 27.10 39.44
N ILE A 53 -29.67 27.12 39.81
CA ILE A 53 -30.43 25.97 40.27
C ILE A 53 -31.33 25.52 39.14
N PHE A 54 -31.30 24.23 38.83
CA PHE A 54 -32.14 23.60 37.80
C PHE A 54 -32.78 22.33 38.35
N GLU A 55 -33.92 21.96 37.79
CA GLU A 55 -34.52 20.66 38.04
C GLU A 55 -33.66 19.55 37.40
N VAL A 56 -33.54 18.43 38.12
CA VAL A 56 -32.67 17.31 37.78
C VAL A 56 -33.01 16.71 36.41
N THR A 57 -34.27 16.33 36.18
CA THR A 57 -34.66 15.63 34.96
C THR A 57 -34.57 16.54 33.72
N GLY A 58 -34.91 17.82 33.86
CA GLY A 58 -34.77 18.81 32.80
C GLY A 58 -33.31 19.07 32.45
N LEU A 59 -32.43 19.15 33.44
CA LEU A 59 -31.00 19.35 33.21
C LEU A 59 -30.31 18.08 32.65
N ASP A 60 -30.69 16.89 33.11
CA ASP A 60 -30.23 15.62 32.56
C ASP A 60 -30.62 15.51 31.08
N HIS A 61 -31.89 15.79 30.73
CA HIS A 61 -32.35 15.81 29.34
C HIS A 61 -31.62 16.85 28.48
N TYR A 62 -31.32 18.03 29.03
CA TYR A 62 -30.54 19.05 28.33
C TYR A 62 -29.12 18.54 28.03
N ILE A 63 -28.44 17.95 29.02
CA ILE A 63 -27.06 17.48 28.89
C ILE A 63 -26.96 16.25 27.98
N ASP A 64 -27.91 15.31 28.08
CA ASP A 64 -27.97 14.12 27.22
C ASP A 64 -28.23 14.44 25.74
N ASN A 65 -28.93 15.54 25.49
CA ASN A 65 -29.19 16.07 24.15
C ASN A 65 -28.18 17.17 23.75
N PHE A 66 -27.31 17.60 24.66
CA PHE A 66 -26.31 18.64 24.39
C PHE A 66 -25.27 18.13 23.39
N GLY A 67 -25.24 18.71 22.20
CA GLY A 67 -24.36 18.29 21.11
C GLY A 67 -24.93 17.20 20.20
N LYS A 68 -26.16 16.73 20.43
CA LYS A 68 -26.92 15.89 19.49
C LYS A 68 -27.91 16.75 18.69
N GLY A 69 -27.38 17.70 17.91
CA GLY A 69 -28.19 18.47 16.97
C GLY A 69 -28.48 17.67 15.70
N ASP A 70 -29.68 17.86 15.13
CA ASP A 70 -30.06 17.35 13.81
C ASP A 70 -29.10 17.85 12.73
N GLN A 71 -28.63 16.88 11.93
CA GLN A 71 -27.99 16.96 10.60
C GLN A 71 -27.07 18.18 10.31
N ASP A 72 -25.79 17.85 10.11
CA ASP A 72 -24.69 18.62 9.50
C ASP A 72 -23.83 19.57 10.34
N ASP A 73 -24.18 19.91 11.59
CA ASP A 73 -23.33 20.76 12.45
C ASP A 73 -23.14 20.19 13.86
N ALA A 74 -22.66 18.95 13.93
CA ALA A 74 -22.17 18.32 15.17
C ALA A 74 -20.83 18.96 15.62
N ALA A 75 -20.83 20.27 15.86
CA ALA A 75 -19.72 20.97 16.47
C ALA A 75 -19.59 20.50 17.92
N ILE A 76 -18.48 19.83 18.24
CA ILE A 76 -18.17 19.39 19.61
C ILE A 76 -18.05 20.64 20.50
N LYS A 77 -19.12 20.96 21.23
CA LYS A 77 -19.18 22.09 22.15
C LYS A 77 -19.04 21.61 23.58
N LEU A 78 -18.29 22.38 24.38
CA LEU A 78 -18.20 22.15 25.82
C LEU A 78 -19.56 22.45 26.47
N ILE A 79 -19.97 21.61 27.43
CA ILE A 79 -21.26 21.74 28.12
C ILE A 79 -21.33 23.10 28.82
N GLU A 80 -22.38 23.87 28.50
CA GLU A 80 -22.60 25.22 29.01
C GLU A 80 -23.89 25.32 29.84
N CYS A 81 -23.91 26.26 30.78
CA CYS A 81 -25.09 26.53 31.58
C CYS A 81 -26.22 27.12 30.71
N PRO A 82 -27.45 26.58 30.76
CA PRO A 82 -28.58 27.09 29.97
C PRO A 82 -28.93 28.57 30.19
N ARG A 83 -28.71 29.10 31.41
CA ARG A 83 -29.05 30.50 31.75
C ARG A 83 -27.93 31.49 31.45
N CYS A 84 -26.69 31.13 31.78
CA CYS A 84 -25.58 32.08 31.74
C CYS A 84 -24.44 31.69 30.79
N LYS A 85 -24.56 30.55 30.11
CA LYS A 85 -23.54 29.98 29.20
C LYS A 85 -22.17 29.76 29.84
N THR A 86 -22.09 29.77 31.17
CA THR A 86 -20.87 29.43 31.89
C THR A 86 -20.57 27.94 31.71
N LEU A 87 -19.33 27.60 31.38
CA LEU A 87 -18.92 26.22 31.15
C LEU A 87 -19.03 25.39 32.44
N ILE A 88 -19.69 24.23 32.34
CA ILE A 88 -19.85 23.31 33.46
C ILE A 88 -18.60 22.42 33.52
N ARG A 89 -17.83 22.51 34.60
CA ARG A 89 -16.57 21.78 34.79
C ARG A 89 -16.46 21.07 36.13
N ARG A 90 -17.14 21.56 37.17
CA ARG A 90 -16.90 21.13 38.56
C ARG A 90 -18.01 20.29 39.18
N ASN A 91 -19.10 20.00 38.47
CA ASN A 91 -20.17 19.15 39.01
C ASN A 91 -19.82 17.66 38.99
N LEU A 92 -20.07 16.99 40.11
CA LEU A 92 -19.79 15.57 40.32
C LEU A 92 -20.63 14.67 39.40
N ARG A 93 -21.90 15.00 39.20
CA ARG A 93 -22.87 14.24 38.39
C ARG A 93 -22.51 14.19 36.92
N TYR A 94 -22.21 15.35 36.33
CA TYR A 94 -21.90 15.50 34.90
C TYR A 94 -20.40 15.39 34.61
N GLY A 95 -19.60 14.98 35.59
CA GLY A 95 -18.15 14.90 35.46
C GLY A 95 -17.69 13.91 34.39
N ASN A 96 -18.48 12.85 34.13
CA ASN A 96 -18.15 11.86 33.11
C ASN A 96 -18.41 12.40 31.70
N GLU A 97 -19.52 13.11 31.51
CA GLU A 97 -19.97 13.72 30.27
C GLU A 97 -19.02 14.87 29.88
N VAL A 98 -18.67 15.74 30.85
CA VAL A 98 -17.67 16.79 30.65
C VAL A 98 -16.30 16.20 30.27
N LYS A 99 -15.86 15.15 30.97
CA LYS A 99 -14.58 14.47 30.63
C LYS A 99 -14.62 13.89 29.22
N LYS A 100 -15.73 13.27 28.82
CA LYS A 100 -15.90 12.69 27.48
C LYS A 100 -15.80 13.78 26.40
N THR A 101 -16.52 14.89 26.55
CA THR A 101 -16.47 16.01 25.61
C THR A 101 -15.06 16.63 25.53
N VAL A 102 -14.36 16.77 26.65
CA VAL A 102 -12.97 17.28 26.67
C VAL A 102 -12.02 16.33 25.93
N LEU A 103 -12.13 15.02 26.17
CA LEU A 103 -11.33 14.00 25.48
C LEU A 103 -11.61 13.98 23.97
N ASP A 104 -12.87 14.13 23.55
CA ASP A 104 -13.24 14.18 22.14
C ASP A 104 -12.63 15.42 21.45
N ILE A 105 -12.65 16.59 22.12
CA ILE A 105 -11.97 17.80 21.62
C ILE A 105 -10.46 17.61 21.54
N GLU A 106 -9.83 17.00 22.54
CA GLU A 106 -8.39 16.72 22.53
C GLU A 106 -8.00 15.74 21.44
N ASN A 107 -8.82 14.73 21.16
CA ASN A 107 -8.62 13.78 20.07
C ASN A 107 -8.72 14.48 18.71
N VAL A 108 -9.71 15.36 18.53
CA VAL A 108 -9.83 16.19 17.32
C VAL A 108 -8.64 17.14 17.17
N LYS A 109 -8.20 17.81 18.25
CA LYS A 109 -6.99 18.64 18.23
C LYS A 109 -5.74 17.85 17.87
N ARG A 110 -5.57 16.63 18.42
CA ARG A 110 -4.45 15.74 18.08
C ARG A 110 -4.49 15.33 16.60
N ARG A 111 -5.66 15.01 16.06
CA ARG A 111 -5.84 14.73 14.63
C ARG A 111 -5.47 15.93 13.77
N ILE A 112 -6.04 17.11 14.04
CA ILE A 112 -5.76 18.34 13.29
C ILE A 112 -4.28 18.74 13.35
N ILE A 113 -3.61 18.60 14.50
CA ILE A 113 -2.18 18.89 14.64
C ILE A 113 -1.34 17.85 13.88
N GLY A 114 -1.71 16.57 13.94
CA GLY A 114 -1.09 15.49 13.17
C GLY A 114 -1.22 15.72 11.66
N ASP A 115 -2.40 16.09 11.19
CA ASP A 115 -2.68 16.40 9.78
C ASP A 115 -1.85 17.61 9.33
N ARG A 116 -1.72 18.65 10.16
CA ARG A 116 -0.84 19.80 9.87
C ARG A 116 0.63 19.42 9.74
N GLN A 117 1.15 18.54 10.61
CA GLN A 117 2.53 18.06 10.51
C GLN A 117 2.73 17.20 9.26
N LYS A 118 1.77 16.33 8.94
CA LYS A 118 1.77 15.50 7.74
C LYS A 118 1.73 16.34 6.47
N ILE A 119 0.82 17.32 6.39
CA ILE A 119 0.75 18.32 5.31
C ILE A 119 2.09 19.03 5.16
N GLN A 120 2.68 19.53 6.26
CA GLN A 120 3.95 20.25 6.20
C GLN A 120 5.10 19.38 5.68
N LYS A 121 5.14 18.12 6.08
CA LYS A 121 6.10 17.14 5.57
C LYS A 121 5.90 16.88 4.07
N MET A 122 4.67 16.59 3.65
CA MET A 122 4.34 16.35 2.23
C MET A 122 4.67 17.56 1.35
N ARG A 123 4.47 18.80 1.85
CA ARG A 123 4.86 20.03 1.14
C ARG A 123 6.37 20.15 0.92
N TYR A 124 7.19 19.56 1.77
CA TYR A 124 8.65 19.54 1.61
C TYR A 124 9.10 18.39 0.70
N ASP A 125 8.50 17.21 0.86
CA ASP A 125 8.91 15.99 0.15
C ASP A 125 8.51 16.01 -1.33
N ILE A 126 7.29 16.46 -1.67
CA ILE A 126 6.76 16.42 -3.05
C ILE A 126 7.67 17.19 -4.05
N PRO A 127 8.14 18.43 -3.78
CA PRO A 127 9.09 19.10 -4.67
C PRO A 127 10.39 18.33 -4.92
N GLU A 128 10.90 17.63 -3.90
CA GLU A 128 12.11 16.81 -4.03
C GLU A 128 11.84 15.58 -4.89
N GLU A 129 10.69 14.95 -4.70
CA GLU A 129 10.28 13.80 -5.50
C GLU A 129 10.07 14.19 -6.97
N ILE A 130 9.41 15.31 -7.25
CA ILE A 130 9.24 15.84 -8.61
C ILE A 130 10.61 16.17 -9.22
N ARG A 131 11.54 16.72 -8.45
CA ARG A 131 12.91 16.97 -8.92
C ARG A 131 13.64 15.67 -9.26
N THR A 132 13.50 14.67 -8.41
CA THR A 132 14.08 13.33 -8.63
C THR A 132 13.48 12.66 -9.87
N LEU A 133 12.16 12.77 -10.03
CA LEU A 133 11.44 12.32 -11.23
C LEU A 133 11.97 13.06 -12.46
N SER A 134 12.09 14.39 -12.42
CA SER A 134 12.59 15.20 -13.54
C SER A 134 14.05 14.89 -13.92
N ARG A 135 14.88 14.41 -12.99
CA ARG A 135 16.26 13.99 -13.30
C ARG A 135 16.28 12.69 -14.08
N LYS A 136 15.38 11.76 -13.78
CA LYS A 136 15.29 10.45 -14.45
C LYS A 136 14.43 10.51 -15.72
N TYR A 137 13.36 11.28 -15.68
CA TYR A 137 12.30 11.38 -16.70
C TYR A 137 11.93 12.85 -16.92
N PRO A 138 12.64 13.57 -17.82
CA PRO A 138 12.47 15.02 -17.99
C PRO A 138 11.08 15.45 -18.44
N SER A 139 10.42 14.67 -19.29
CA SER A 139 9.06 14.97 -19.80
C SER A 139 8.02 14.92 -18.67
N ASP A 140 7.97 13.80 -17.95
CA ASP A 140 7.02 13.58 -16.85
C ASP A 140 7.28 14.55 -15.69
N GLY A 141 8.54 14.83 -15.37
CA GLY A 141 8.90 15.82 -14.35
C GLY A 141 8.42 17.24 -14.67
N LYS A 142 8.49 17.65 -15.95
CA LYS A 142 7.97 18.95 -16.39
C LYS A 142 6.44 19.00 -16.34
N ALA A 143 5.77 17.92 -16.72
CA ALA A 143 4.31 17.82 -16.63
C ALA A 143 3.83 17.85 -15.18
N MET A 144 4.45 17.06 -14.29
CA MET A 144 4.12 17.05 -12.86
C MET A 144 4.41 18.37 -12.17
N ARG A 145 5.47 19.08 -12.56
CA ARG A 145 5.73 20.44 -12.03
C ARG A 145 4.60 21.40 -12.41
N LYS A 146 4.09 21.36 -13.65
CA LYS A 146 2.95 22.19 -14.04
C LYS A 146 1.69 21.87 -13.23
N VAL A 147 1.41 20.58 -13.00
CA VAL A 147 0.28 20.13 -12.17
C VAL A 147 0.44 20.65 -10.74
N TYR A 148 1.63 20.48 -10.17
CA TYR A 148 1.96 20.95 -8.83
C TYR A 148 1.81 22.46 -8.68
N ASP A 149 2.39 23.25 -9.59
CA ASP A 149 2.34 24.71 -9.55
C ASP A 149 0.88 25.21 -9.65
N THR A 150 0.07 24.62 -10.53
CA THR A 150 -1.36 24.95 -10.69
C THR A 150 -2.16 24.68 -9.41
N LEU A 151 -1.84 23.58 -8.71
CA LEU A 151 -2.53 23.19 -7.48
C LEU A 151 -2.08 24.01 -6.27
N PHE A 152 -0.82 24.47 -6.23
CA PHE A 152 -0.27 25.26 -5.13
C PHE A 152 -0.72 26.72 -5.11
N GLU A 153 -1.17 27.26 -6.25
CA GLU A 153 -1.81 28.59 -6.31
C GLU A 153 -3.19 28.60 -5.63
N THR A 154 -3.84 27.43 -5.51
CA THR A 154 -5.06 27.24 -4.72
C THR A 154 -4.72 26.70 -3.32
N ASN A 155 -5.42 27.15 -2.28
CA ASN A 155 -5.18 26.68 -0.90
C ASN A 155 -5.05 25.15 -0.82
N VAL A 156 -3.86 24.68 -0.44
CA VAL A 156 -3.48 23.26 -0.51
C VAL A 156 -3.99 22.52 0.72
N ASP A 157 -4.89 21.57 0.51
CA ASP A 157 -5.37 20.62 1.52
C ASP A 157 -4.58 19.29 1.46
N GLU A 158 -4.77 18.43 2.49
CA GLU A 158 -4.10 17.13 2.58
C GLU A 158 -4.45 16.22 1.38
N SER A 159 -5.71 16.25 0.95
CA SER A 159 -6.19 15.47 -0.20
C SER A 159 -5.45 15.82 -1.48
N THR A 160 -5.18 17.10 -1.72
CA THR A 160 -4.46 17.56 -2.91
C THR A 160 -3.01 17.10 -2.86
N LEU A 161 -2.36 17.17 -1.70
CA LEU A 161 -0.99 16.66 -1.53
C LEU A 161 -0.93 15.14 -1.72
N ALA A 162 -1.88 14.41 -1.16
CA ALA A 162 -1.99 12.96 -1.34
C ALA A 162 -2.20 12.58 -2.81
N ALA A 163 -3.02 13.33 -3.53
CA ALA A 163 -3.20 13.11 -4.97
C ALA A 163 -1.90 13.29 -5.74
N VAL A 164 -1.17 14.38 -5.50
CA VAL A 164 0.12 14.61 -6.17
C VAL A 164 1.14 13.53 -5.81
N THR A 165 1.21 13.12 -4.55
CA THR A 165 2.08 12.01 -4.13
C THR A 165 1.74 10.72 -4.89
N ASN A 166 0.47 10.34 -4.96
CA ASN A 166 0.04 9.15 -5.69
C ASN A 166 0.36 9.24 -7.19
N GLN A 167 0.14 10.40 -7.82
CA GLN A 167 0.52 10.63 -9.22
C GLN A 167 2.02 10.42 -9.45
N VAL A 168 2.86 10.95 -8.55
CA VAL A 168 4.32 10.76 -8.63
C VAL A 168 4.69 9.28 -8.48
N GLU A 169 4.09 8.56 -7.54
CA GLU A 169 4.34 7.12 -7.35
C GLU A 169 3.90 6.28 -8.54
N PHE A 170 2.71 6.52 -9.10
CA PHE A 170 2.24 5.82 -10.29
C PHE A 170 3.14 6.10 -11.51
N LEU A 171 3.61 7.34 -11.69
CA LEU A 171 4.57 7.65 -12.75
C LEU A 171 5.91 6.93 -12.54
N LYS A 172 6.41 6.83 -11.30
CA LYS A 172 7.62 6.03 -11.01
C LYS A 172 7.41 4.56 -11.39
N ALA A 173 6.23 4.00 -11.11
CA ALA A 173 5.89 2.62 -11.43
C ALA A 173 5.83 2.37 -12.94
N ILE A 174 5.11 3.20 -13.71
CA ILE A 174 5.04 3.10 -15.18
C ILE A 174 6.42 3.22 -15.80
N ASN A 175 7.19 4.24 -15.41
CA ASN A 175 8.49 4.48 -15.98
C ASN A 175 9.46 3.30 -15.71
N LYS A 176 9.34 2.64 -14.56
CA LYS A 176 10.10 1.41 -14.27
C LYS A 176 9.68 0.26 -15.18
N ILE A 177 8.38 0.09 -15.43
CA ILE A 177 7.86 -0.93 -16.36
C ILE A 177 8.41 -0.69 -17.77
N GLU A 178 8.37 0.55 -18.26
CA GLU A 178 8.88 0.95 -19.57
C GLU A 178 10.40 0.71 -19.70
N GLN A 179 11.20 1.12 -18.72
CA GLN A 179 12.66 0.88 -18.71
C GLN A 179 13.03 -0.60 -18.68
N ASP A 180 12.24 -1.40 -17.98
CA ASP A 180 12.50 -2.82 -17.87
C ASP A 180 11.81 -3.63 -18.97
N TRP A 181 11.03 -3.03 -19.87
CA TRP A 181 10.15 -3.71 -20.83
C TRP A 181 10.91 -4.72 -21.69
N GLU A 182 11.95 -4.27 -22.39
CA GLU A 182 12.73 -5.11 -23.31
C GLU A 182 13.66 -6.10 -22.59
N LYS A 183 13.86 -5.92 -21.28
CA LYS A 183 14.78 -6.76 -20.50
C LYS A 183 14.20 -8.17 -20.36
N ASN A 184 15.04 -9.16 -20.63
CA ASN A 184 14.72 -10.60 -20.55
C ASN A 184 13.79 -11.13 -21.65
N ILE A 185 13.53 -10.35 -22.70
CA ILE A 185 12.88 -10.83 -23.93
C ILE A 185 13.99 -11.05 -24.97
N ARG A 186 14.11 -12.25 -25.53
CA ARG A 186 15.16 -12.60 -26.50
C ARG A 186 14.69 -12.46 -27.94
N ASN A 187 13.44 -12.79 -28.21
CA ASN A 187 12.86 -12.79 -29.55
C ASN A 187 12.49 -11.37 -30.00
N GLU A 188 13.18 -10.88 -31.03
CA GLU A 188 12.95 -9.55 -31.60
C GLU A 188 11.57 -9.40 -32.28
N GLU A 189 11.04 -10.46 -32.90
CA GLU A 189 9.71 -10.41 -33.52
C GLU A 189 8.61 -10.26 -32.45
N LEU A 190 8.72 -11.00 -31.34
CA LEU A 190 7.81 -10.86 -30.21
C LEU A 190 7.92 -9.48 -29.55
N LYS A 191 9.14 -8.92 -29.45
CA LYS A 191 9.32 -7.55 -28.95
C LYS A 191 8.53 -6.57 -29.79
N GLU A 192 8.75 -6.54 -31.10
CA GLU A 192 8.09 -5.60 -32.01
C GLU A 192 6.57 -5.80 -32.02
N MET A 193 6.09 -7.04 -32.03
CA MET A 193 4.64 -7.33 -32.02
C MET A 193 3.90 -6.75 -30.81
N PHE A 194 4.48 -6.82 -29.61
CA PHE A 194 3.81 -6.40 -28.38
C PHE A 194 4.24 -5.00 -27.90
N LYS A 195 5.26 -4.41 -28.54
CA LYS A 195 5.77 -3.09 -28.19
C LYS A 195 4.71 -2.01 -28.43
N ASP A 196 4.06 -2.02 -29.59
CA ASP A 196 3.06 -1.01 -29.92
C ASP A 196 1.84 -1.08 -28.99
N GLU A 197 1.31 -2.29 -28.73
CA GLU A 197 0.19 -2.49 -27.80
C GLU A 197 0.52 -2.02 -26.37
N CYS A 198 1.71 -2.38 -25.85
CA CYS A 198 2.09 -1.98 -24.50
C CYS A 198 2.41 -0.48 -24.40
N LEU A 199 3.04 0.11 -25.41
CA LEU A 199 3.36 1.53 -25.41
C LEU A 199 2.10 2.39 -25.50
N GLU A 200 1.08 1.94 -26.24
CA GLU A 200 -0.22 2.61 -26.31
C GLU A 200 -0.91 2.61 -24.94
N ASP A 201 -1.00 1.45 -24.29
CA ASP A 201 -1.57 1.32 -22.93
C ASP A 201 -0.81 2.18 -21.90
N LEU A 202 0.52 2.14 -21.91
CA LEU A 202 1.36 2.97 -21.04
C LEU A 202 1.13 4.47 -21.29
N THR A 203 0.91 4.87 -22.54
CA THR A 203 0.66 6.27 -22.91
C THR A 203 -0.72 6.73 -22.43
N LEU A 204 -1.76 5.90 -22.61
CA LEU A 204 -3.11 6.18 -22.11
C LEU A 204 -3.11 6.34 -20.59
N PHE A 205 -2.46 5.41 -19.88
CA PHE A 205 -2.39 5.46 -18.42
C PHE A 205 -1.53 6.63 -17.92
N ARG A 206 -0.41 6.97 -18.58
CA ARG A 206 0.39 8.16 -18.28
C ARG A 206 -0.43 9.45 -18.43
N ASN A 207 -1.21 9.58 -19.51
CA ASN A 207 -2.07 10.74 -19.73
C ASN A 207 -3.16 10.86 -18.66
N TRP A 208 -3.75 9.73 -18.26
CA TRP A 208 -4.71 9.70 -17.15
C TRP A 208 -4.07 10.19 -15.85
N ILE A 209 -2.89 9.68 -15.46
CA ILE A 209 -2.20 10.11 -14.24
C ILE A 209 -1.89 11.61 -14.24
N LEU A 210 -1.41 12.16 -15.37
CA LEU A 210 -1.02 13.56 -15.50
C LEU A 210 -2.22 14.55 -15.49
N THR A 211 -3.45 14.05 -15.46
CA THR A 211 -4.64 14.90 -15.34
C THR A 211 -4.69 15.58 -13.97
N THR A 212 -4.77 16.92 -13.96
CA THR A 212 -4.87 17.73 -12.73
C THR A 212 -6.13 17.35 -11.95
N ARG A 213 -5.96 16.96 -10.68
CA ARG A 213 -7.06 16.54 -9.80
C ARG A 213 -6.79 16.94 -8.35
N LYS A 214 -7.85 17.12 -7.57
CA LYS A 214 -7.76 17.50 -6.14
C LYS A 214 -7.69 16.31 -5.19
N TYR A 215 -8.21 15.16 -5.59
CA TYR A 215 -8.20 13.92 -4.81
C TYR A 215 -8.28 12.72 -5.76
N PHE A 216 -7.99 11.53 -5.22
CA PHE A 216 -8.38 10.26 -5.83
C PHE A 216 -9.48 9.64 -4.98
N THR A 217 -10.49 9.07 -5.64
CA THR A 217 -11.42 8.16 -4.98
C THR A 217 -10.75 6.81 -4.72
N GLU A 218 -11.25 6.04 -3.75
CA GLU A 218 -10.75 4.67 -3.50
C GLU A 218 -10.86 3.77 -4.73
N GLN A 219 -11.90 3.96 -5.54
CA GLN A 219 -12.09 3.24 -6.79
C GLN A 219 -11.01 3.59 -7.82
N GLU A 220 -10.67 4.87 -7.99
CA GLU A 220 -9.61 5.28 -8.92
C GLU A 220 -8.22 4.81 -8.47
N LEU A 221 -7.96 4.75 -7.15
CA LEU A 221 -6.71 4.18 -6.62
C LEU A 221 -6.61 2.69 -6.93
N THR A 222 -7.69 1.96 -6.67
CA THR A 222 -7.76 0.53 -6.96
C THR A 222 -7.59 0.27 -8.46
N ASP A 223 -8.27 1.06 -9.30
CA ASP A 223 -8.17 0.95 -10.75
C ASP A 223 -6.73 1.22 -11.26
N ALA A 224 -6.04 2.20 -10.66
CA ALA A 224 -4.64 2.50 -10.99
C ALA A 224 -3.70 1.37 -10.55
N GLU A 225 -3.90 0.81 -9.36
CA GLU A 225 -3.10 -0.32 -8.86
C GLU A 225 -3.32 -1.58 -9.71
N ASP A 226 -4.56 -1.86 -10.08
CA ASP A 226 -4.93 -2.98 -10.92
C ASP A 226 -4.38 -2.82 -12.35
N GLU A 227 -4.37 -1.61 -12.89
CA GLU A 227 -3.75 -1.31 -14.18
C GLU A 227 -2.22 -1.50 -14.15
N ILE A 228 -1.55 -1.06 -13.08
CA ILE A 228 -0.12 -1.34 -12.88
C ILE A 228 0.12 -2.86 -12.77
N ALA A 229 -0.72 -3.57 -12.04
CA ALA A 229 -0.62 -5.03 -11.91
C ALA A 229 -0.85 -5.74 -13.26
N ARG A 230 -1.79 -5.23 -14.08
CA ARG A 230 -2.05 -5.74 -15.43
C ARG A 230 -0.83 -5.57 -16.33
N LEU A 231 -0.23 -4.38 -16.37
CA LEU A 231 0.96 -4.09 -17.17
C LEU A 231 2.17 -4.93 -16.75
N GLN A 232 2.38 -5.12 -15.44
CA GLN A 232 3.43 -6.01 -14.92
C GLN A 232 3.17 -7.47 -15.27
N SER A 233 1.92 -7.91 -15.18
CA SER A 233 1.47 -9.25 -15.56
C SER A 233 1.65 -9.49 -17.07
N PHE A 234 1.40 -8.48 -17.89
CA PHE A 234 1.57 -8.55 -19.34
C PHE A 234 3.03 -8.81 -19.71
N LYS A 235 3.94 -8.09 -19.07
CA LYS A 235 5.37 -8.33 -19.22
C LYS A 235 5.78 -9.75 -18.81
N ARG A 236 5.31 -10.25 -17.66
CA ARG A 236 5.59 -11.62 -17.19
C ARG A 236 5.08 -12.66 -18.18
N PHE A 237 3.88 -12.44 -18.73
CA PHE A 237 3.29 -13.27 -19.76
C PHE A 237 4.17 -13.32 -21.01
N ILE A 238 4.59 -12.16 -21.55
CA ILE A 238 5.45 -12.10 -22.74
C ILE A 238 6.78 -12.81 -22.50
N ILE A 239 7.38 -12.65 -21.33
CA ILE A 239 8.62 -13.37 -20.96
C ILE A 239 8.39 -14.89 -20.98
N CYS A 240 7.24 -15.38 -20.52
CA CYS A 240 6.92 -16.80 -20.57
C CYS A 240 6.73 -17.30 -22.01
N ILE A 241 6.04 -16.51 -22.86
CA ILE A 241 5.86 -16.82 -24.28
C ILE A 241 7.20 -16.80 -25.03
N ASP A 242 8.07 -15.83 -24.77
CA ASP A 242 9.44 -15.75 -25.31
C ASP A 242 10.24 -17.01 -24.99
N ARG A 243 10.18 -17.47 -23.73
CA ARG A 243 10.84 -18.71 -23.30
C ARG A 243 10.28 -19.94 -24.00
N MET A 244 8.95 -20.05 -24.09
CA MET A 244 8.27 -21.14 -24.76
C MET A 244 8.67 -21.23 -26.25
N VAL A 245 8.60 -20.09 -26.96
CA VAL A 245 8.95 -20.01 -28.39
C VAL A 245 10.43 -20.31 -28.60
N THR A 246 11.32 -19.77 -27.76
CA THR A 246 12.76 -20.00 -27.84
C THR A 246 13.13 -21.48 -27.63
N ARG A 247 12.43 -22.18 -26.72
CA ARG A 247 12.68 -23.60 -26.41
C ARG A 247 11.88 -24.57 -27.27
N ARG A 248 10.93 -24.07 -28.05
CA ARG A 248 9.93 -24.87 -28.80
C ARG A 248 9.11 -25.79 -27.89
N ASP A 249 8.87 -25.34 -26.66
CA ASP A 249 8.06 -26.07 -25.70
C ASP A 249 6.58 -25.98 -26.09
N SER A 250 5.83 -27.05 -25.82
CA SER A 250 4.38 -27.05 -26.02
C SER A 250 3.67 -26.62 -24.75
N VAL A 251 2.65 -25.77 -24.89
CA VAL A 251 1.76 -25.41 -23.78
C VAL A 251 1.10 -26.67 -23.20
N PRO A 252 1.20 -26.89 -21.87
CA PRO A 252 0.46 -27.96 -21.20
C PRO A 252 -1.03 -27.88 -21.52
N SER A 253 -1.66 -29.00 -21.88
CA SER A 253 -3.07 -29.03 -22.30
C SER A 253 -4.03 -28.38 -21.29
N LYS A 254 -3.70 -28.46 -20.00
CA LYS A 254 -4.45 -27.86 -18.89
C LYS A 254 -4.42 -26.32 -18.88
N LEU A 255 -3.39 -25.71 -19.44
CA LEU A 255 -3.21 -24.24 -19.45
C LEU A 255 -3.68 -23.59 -20.75
N LYS A 256 -4.04 -24.35 -21.78
CA LYS A 256 -4.42 -23.77 -23.08
C LYS A 256 -5.66 -22.90 -23.03
N SER A 257 -6.69 -23.30 -22.28
CA SER A 257 -7.90 -22.49 -22.07
C SER A 257 -7.56 -21.21 -21.32
N ASP A 258 -6.81 -21.35 -20.23
CA ASP A 258 -6.50 -20.28 -19.30
C ASP A 258 -5.57 -19.24 -19.93
N LEU A 259 -4.70 -19.67 -20.85
CA LEU A 259 -3.84 -18.80 -21.64
C LEU A 259 -4.64 -17.87 -22.56
N GLY A 260 -5.64 -18.39 -23.26
CA GLY A 260 -6.47 -17.57 -24.14
C GLY A 260 -7.28 -16.53 -23.35
N GLU A 261 -7.77 -16.91 -22.18
CA GLU A 261 -8.46 -15.98 -21.28
C GLU A 261 -7.51 -14.91 -20.71
N LEU A 262 -6.31 -15.32 -20.26
CA LEU A 262 -5.27 -14.41 -19.79
C LEU A 262 -4.82 -13.43 -20.88
N GLU A 263 -4.59 -13.91 -22.10
CA GLU A 263 -4.21 -13.07 -23.23
C GLU A 263 -5.29 -12.01 -23.53
N ASN A 264 -6.57 -12.40 -23.52
CA ASN A 264 -7.68 -11.47 -23.74
C ASN A 264 -7.80 -10.41 -22.62
N LEU A 265 -7.57 -10.80 -21.37
CA LEU A 265 -7.57 -9.86 -20.23
C LEU A 265 -6.41 -8.88 -20.32
N LEU A 266 -5.22 -9.37 -20.67
CA LEU A 266 -4.01 -8.56 -20.76
C LEU A 266 -4.06 -7.60 -21.95
N LYS A 267 -4.59 -8.02 -23.12
CA LYS A 267 -4.74 -7.16 -24.31
C LYS A 267 -5.93 -6.20 -24.23
N GLY A 268 -6.89 -6.46 -23.34
CA GLY A 268 -8.17 -5.79 -23.39
C GLY A 268 -8.18 -4.33 -22.93
N GLY A 269 -7.16 -3.86 -22.21
CA GLY A 269 -7.15 -2.53 -21.57
C GLY A 269 -8.39 -2.26 -20.70
N LYS A 270 -9.12 -3.31 -20.31
CA LYS A 270 -10.42 -3.23 -19.63
C LYS A 270 -10.19 -3.29 -18.13
N LYS A 271 -11.06 -2.58 -17.40
CA LYS A 271 -11.11 -2.64 -15.94
C LYS A 271 -11.21 -4.08 -15.46
N LEU A 272 -10.28 -4.45 -14.57
CA LEU A 272 -10.26 -5.76 -13.93
C LEU A 272 -11.49 -5.92 -13.04
N LYS A 273 -12.17 -7.06 -13.18
CA LYS A 273 -13.28 -7.45 -12.30
C LYS A 273 -12.74 -8.10 -11.02
N PRO A 274 -13.55 -8.11 -9.95
CA PRO A 274 -13.20 -8.83 -8.73
C PRO A 274 -12.85 -10.30 -9.02
N GLY A 275 -11.64 -10.73 -8.63
CA GLY A 275 -11.14 -12.09 -8.83
C GLY A 275 -10.34 -12.31 -10.13
N GLU A 276 -10.38 -11.39 -11.11
CA GLU A 276 -9.55 -11.49 -12.32
C GLU A 276 -8.06 -11.33 -11.97
N ARG A 277 -7.74 -10.47 -10.99
CA ARG A 277 -6.38 -10.33 -10.46
C ARG A 277 -5.83 -11.64 -9.89
N ASP A 278 -6.61 -12.35 -9.10
CA ASP A 278 -6.21 -13.62 -8.51
C ASP A 278 -6.11 -14.73 -9.57
N PHE A 279 -6.97 -14.69 -10.58
CA PHE A 279 -6.86 -15.55 -11.76
C PHE A 279 -5.55 -15.32 -12.50
N MET A 280 -5.23 -14.06 -12.83
CA MET A 280 -3.99 -13.70 -13.52
C MET A 280 -2.76 -14.16 -12.76
N GLU A 281 -2.69 -13.89 -11.46
CA GLU A 281 -1.55 -14.27 -10.63
C GLU A 281 -1.40 -15.79 -10.54
N ARG A 282 -2.51 -16.53 -10.44
CA ARG A 282 -2.49 -18.00 -10.43
C ARG A 282 -1.97 -18.57 -11.76
N VAL A 283 -2.53 -18.12 -12.88
CA VAL A 283 -2.14 -18.62 -14.21
C VAL A 283 -0.70 -18.27 -14.51
N LEU A 284 -0.26 -17.04 -14.20
CA LEU A 284 1.15 -16.63 -14.37
C LEU A 284 2.10 -17.48 -13.54
N LYS A 285 1.76 -17.81 -12.28
CA LYS A 285 2.59 -18.71 -11.46
C LYS A 285 2.70 -20.10 -12.08
N ASP A 286 1.62 -20.63 -12.63
CA ASP A 286 1.65 -21.94 -13.27
C ASP A 286 2.41 -21.92 -14.60
N LEU A 287 2.36 -20.81 -15.34
CA LEU A 287 3.22 -20.59 -16.51
C LEU A 287 4.69 -20.44 -16.13
N GLU A 288 5.01 -19.72 -15.06
CA GLU A 288 6.39 -19.55 -14.60
C GLU A 288 6.99 -20.88 -14.11
N LYS A 289 6.17 -21.75 -13.51
CA LYS A 289 6.56 -23.14 -13.19
C LYS A 289 6.75 -24.00 -14.44
N ALA A 290 5.89 -23.84 -15.44
CA ALA A 290 6.01 -24.56 -16.70
C ALA A 290 7.20 -24.06 -17.55
N PHE A 291 7.53 -22.78 -17.45
CA PHE A 291 8.55 -22.08 -18.27
C PHE A 291 9.51 -21.22 -17.41
N PRO A 292 10.32 -21.82 -16.52
CA PRO A 292 11.18 -21.06 -15.63
C PRO A 292 12.35 -20.40 -16.35
N ALA A 293 12.88 -19.32 -15.76
CA ALA A 293 13.93 -18.47 -16.32
C ALA A 293 15.23 -19.22 -16.65
N SER A 294 15.50 -20.28 -15.90
CA SER A 294 16.75 -21.06 -15.92
C SER A 294 16.90 -22.04 -17.08
N GLY A 295 15.86 -22.32 -17.86
CA GLY A 295 15.94 -23.41 -18.85
C GLY A 295 15.58 -24.79 -18.31
N LEU A 296 15.47 -24.89 -16.98
CA LEU A 296 15.73 -26.13 -16.26
C LEU A 296 14.54 -26.76 -15.57
N GLY A 297 13.41 -26.06 -15.45
CA GLY A 297 12.38 -26.48 -14.50
C GLY A 297 12.69 -26.12 -13.03
N VAL A 298 13.79 -25.41 -12.74
CA VAL A 298 14.36 -25.28 -11.38
C VAL A 298 14.46 -23.83 -10.91
N SER A 299 13.95 -23.53 -9.72
CA SER A 299 13.99 -22.21 -9.04
C SER A 299 15.40 -21.83 -8.56
N GLU A 300 15.66 -20.56 -8.20
CA GLU A 300 16.95 -20.13 -7.64
C GLU A 300 17.25 -20.83 -6.30
N GLU A 301 16.22 -21.07 -5.49
CA GLU A 301 16.34 -21.83 -4.25
C GLU A 301 16.73 -23.28 -4.53
N GLU A 302 16.15 -23.91 -5.55
CA GLU A 302 16.49 -25.27 -5.95
C GLU A 302 17.88 -25.33 -6.58
N LYS A 303 18.34 -24.32 -7.33
CA LYS A 303 19.75 -24.22 -7.78
C LYS A 303 20.71 -24.22 -6.60
N VAL A 304 20.44 -23.43 -5.57
CA VAL A 304 21.26 -23.39 -4.34
C VAL A 304 21.26 -24.75 -3.65
N GLN A 305 20.13 -25.47 -3.63
CA GLN A 305 20.07 -26.82 -3.06
C GLN A 305 20.81 -27.85 -3.90
N ILE A 306 20.71 -27.81 -5.23
CA ILE A 306 21.44 -28.72 -6.14
C ILE A 306 22.95 -28.51 -6.01
N VAL A 307 23.41 -27.26 -6.03
CA VAL A 307 24.83 -26.92 -5.85
C VAL A 307 25.34 -27.40 -4.48
N ARG A 308 24.54 -27.21 -3.42
CA ARG A 308 24.88 -27.72 -2.08
C ARG A 308 24.88 -29.25 -1.98
N ALA A 309 23.97 -29.92 -2.68
CA ALA A 309 23.82 -31.37 -2.65
C ALA A 309 24.92 -32.10 -3.45
N LEU A 310 25.38 -31.51 -4.56
CA LEU A 310 26.47 -32.06 -5.37
C LEU A 310 27.85 -31.80 -4.73
N GLY A 311 27.98 -30.81 -3.86
CA GLY A 311 29.20 -30.58 -3.06
C GLY A 311 30.44 -30.18 -3.85
N GLU A 312 30.30 -29.94 -5.15
CA GLU A 312 31.39 -29.59 -6.05
C GLU A 312 31.86 -28.14 -5.85
N ARG A 313 33.15 -27.91 -6.16
CA ARG A 313 33.74 -26.56 -6.10
C ARG A 313 33.18 -25.68 -7.22
N LYS A 314 33.31 -24.36 -7.05
CA LYS A 314 32.91 -23.38 -8.08
C LYS A 314 33.68 -23.62 -9.39
N GLY A 315 33.02 -23.47 -10.53
CA GLY A 315 33.59 -23.59 -11.88
C GLY A 315 33.35 -24.94 -12.58
N HIS A 316 32.47 -25.78 -12.05
CA HIS A 316 32.23 -27.15 -12.56
C HIS A 316 30.97 -27.30 -13.42
N TRP A 317 30.21 -26.22 -13.61
CA TRP A 317 28.95 -26.22 -14.33
C TRP A 317 29.12 -25.80 -15.80
N PHE A 318 28.52 -26.58 -16.69
CA PHE A 318 28.56 -26.40 -18.15
C PHE A 318 27.16 -26.58 -18.73
N LYS A 319 26.98 -26.26 -20.02
CA LYS A 319 25.73 -26.43 -20.79
C LYS A 319 25.98 -27.15 -22.10
N CYS A 320 25.04 -27.99 -22.48
CA CYS A 320 24.99 -28.58 -23.81
C CYS A 320 24.66 -27.52 -24.88
N PRO A 321 24.71 -27.85 -26.19
CA PRO A 321 24.41 -26.90 -27.26
C PRO A 321 22.98 -26.36 -27.22
N ASN A 322 22.06 -27.10 -26.57
CA ASN A 322 20.66 -26.72 -26.37
C ASN A 322 20.42 -25.99 -25.03
N GLY A 323 21.45 -25.73 -24.23
CA GLY A 323 21.35 -24.92 -23.01
C GLY A 323 21.06 -25.67 -21.71
N HIS A 324 20.84 -26.99 -21.74
CA HIS A 324 20.71 -27.81 -20.52
C HIS A 324 22.05 -27.90 -19.76
N PRO A 325 22.09 -27.57 -18.47
CA PRO A 325 23.31 -27.64 -17.71
C PRO A 325 23.65 -29.07 -17.28
N TYR A 326 24.93 -29.31 -17.14
CA TYR A 326 25.50 -30.53 -16.60
C TYR A 326 26.78 -30.19 -15.84
N VAL A 327 27.17 -31.09 -14.94
CA VAL A 327 28.39 -30.94 -14.14
C VAL A 327 29.48 -31.81 -14.72
N ILE A 328 30.70 -31.29 -14.77
CA ILE A 328 31.91 -32.07 -14.98
C ILE A 328 32.59 -32.24 -13.62
N GLY A 329 32.66 -33.48 -13.14
CA GLY A 329 33.24 -33.82 -11.85
C GLY A 329 34.77 -33.75 -11.81
N ASP A 330 35.34 -34.23 -10.70
CA ASP A 330 36.78 -34.34 -10.44
C ASP A 330 37.54 -33.00 -10.49
N CYS A 331 38.20 -32.70 -11.61
CA CYS A 331 39.02 -31.51 -11.81
C CYS A 331 38.27 -30.36 -12.50
N GLY A 332 37.00 -30.57 -12.90
CA GLY A 332 36.18 -29.59 -13.61
C GLY A 332 36.61 -29.35 -15.06
N GLY A 333 37.53 -30.16 -15.60
CA GLY A 333 37.96 -30.14 -16.99
C GLY A 333 37.35 -31.29 -17.80
N ALA A 334 36.91 -31.02 -19.03
CA ALA A 334 36.23 -32.01 -19.87
C ALA A 334 37.20 -33.07 -20.42
N THR A 335 37.15 -34.30 -19.90
CA THR A 335 38.03 -35.40 -20.31
C THR A 335 37.32 -36.52 -21.07
N ILE A 336 35.98 -36.58 -20.97
CA ILE A 336 35.14 -37.59 -21.60
C ILE A 336 33.93 -36.90 -22.25
N GLU A 337 33.47 -37.47 -23.37
CA GLU A 337 32.19 -37.10 -24.00
C GLU A 337 31.06 -38.03 -23.54
N SER A 338 29.87 -37.47 -23.35
CA SER A 338 28.66 -38.19 -22.96
C SER A 338 27.43 -37.64 -23.69
N ARG A 339 26.24 -38.12 -23.34
CA ARG A 339 24.95 -37.67 -23.87
C ARG A 339 24.19 -36.86 -22.83
N CYS A 340 23.65 -35.71 -23.24
CA CYS A 340 22.75 -34.93 -22.41
C CYS A 340 21.50 -35.76 -22.06
N PRO A 341 21.15 -35.93 -20.78
CA PRO A 341 19.96 -36.70 -20.38
C PRO A 341 18.64 -36.12 -20.91
N GLU A 342 18.60 -34.81 -21.18
CA GLU A 342 17.38 -34.09 -21.57
C GLU A 342 17.18 -34.06 -23.09
N CYS A 343 18.23 -33.73 -23.86
CA CYS A 343 18.12 -33.55 -25.32
C CYS A 343 18.99 -34.48 -26.15
N ASN A 344 19.71 -35.40 -25.51
CA ASN A 344 20.61 -36.37 -26.13
C ASN A 344 21.76 -35.77 -26.98
N ALA A 345 21.96 -34.45 -26.91
CA ALA A 345 23.10 -33.77 -27.52
C ALA A 345 24.42 -34.25 -26.91
N THR A 346 25.50 -34.23 -27.68
CA THR A 346 26.83 -34.60 -27.17
C THR A 346 27.32 -33.55 -26.17
N ILE A 347 27.69 -33.98 -24.97
CA ILE A 347 28.19 -33.13 -23.88
C ILE A 347 29.59 -33.55 -23.46
N GLY A 348 30.31 -32.71 -22.72
CA GLY A 348 31.67 -32.96 -22.27
C GLY A 348 32.73 -32.48 -23.27
N GLY A 349 33.77 -33.28 -23.46
CA GLY A 349 34.95 -32.95 -24.26
C GLY A 349 36.11 -33.91 -24.01
N GLY A 350 37.31 -33.54 -24.42
CA GLY A 350 38.50 -34.39 -24.29
C GLY A 350 39.74 -33.58 -23.97
N SER A 351 40.73 -34.21 -23.33
CA SER A 351 41.99 -33.55 -22.96
C SER A 351 41.81 -32.27 -22.14
N HIS A 352 40.85 -32.27 -21.23
CA HIS A 352 40.41 -31.11 -20.43
C HIS A 352 39.88 -29.93 -21.25
N GLN A 353 39.59 -30.15 -22.53
CA GLN A 353 39.04 -29.15 -23.42
C GLN A 353 37.56 -29.43 -23.67
N LEU A 354 36.73 -28.49 -23.24
CA LEU A 354 35.30 -28.51 -23.52
C LEU A 354 35.06 -28.49 -25.03
N ARG A 355 34.06 -29.24 -25.50
CA ARG A 355 33.63 -29.13 -26.89
C ARG A 355 33.20 -27.69 -27.22
N ARG A 356 33.43 -27.28 -28.46
CA ARG A 356 33.15 -25.92 -28.94
C ARG A 356 31.66 -25.57 -28.96
N ASP A 357 30.80 -26.57 -29.07
CA ASP A 357 29.34 -26.44 -29.07
C ASP A 357 28.74 -26.43 -27.65
N ASN A 358 29.56 -26.70 -26.63
CA ASN A 358 29.17 -26.60 -25.22
C ASN A 358 29.60 -25.25 -24.64
N GLN A 359 28.93 -24.81 -23.57
CA GLN A 359 29.16 -23.51 -22.95
C GLN A 359 29.44 -23.65 -21.44
N PHE A 360 30.20 -22.72 -20.87
CA PHE A 360 30.37 -22.63 -19.41
C PHE A 360 29.13 -22.02 -18.77
N ALA A 361 28.74 -22.50 -17.58
CA ALA A 361 27.50 -22.13 -16.90
C ALA A 361 27.77 -21.53 -15.51
N GLY A 362 28.56 -20.46 -15.46
CA GLY A 362 28.95 -19.78 -14.22
C GLY A 362 27.79 -19.18 -13.41
N GLU A 363 26.61 -19.03 -13.99
CA GLU A 363 25.40 -18.62 -13.26
C GLU A 363 24.87 -19.67 -12.27
N MET A 364 25.35 -20.91 -12.33
CA MET A 364 24.91 -21.97 -11.42
C MET A 364 25.55 -21.83 -10.04
N ASP A 365 26.82 -21.43 -9.97
CA ASP A 365 27.63 -21.39 -8.75
C ASP A 365 28.33 -20.03 -8.50
N GLY A 366 28.10 -19.06 -9.38
CA GLY A 366 28.69 -17.74 -9.36
C GLY A 366 30.16 -17.71 -9.74
N ALA A 367 30.66 -18.73 -10.44
CA ALA A 367 32.02 -18.76 -10.96
C ALA A 367 32.16 -17.88 -12.21
N GLN A 368 33.23 -17.08 -12.28
CA GLN A 368 33.50 -16.26 -13.47
C GLN A 368 34.18 -17.07 -14.60
N PHE A 369 34.87 -18.15 -14.25
CA PHE A 369 35.60 -18.99 -15.20
C PHE A 369 35.46 -20.48 -14.81
N PRO A 370 35.62 -21.42 -15.77
CA PRO A 370 35.71 -22.83 -15.47
C PRO A 370 36.85 -23.14 -14.51
N ALA A 371 36.67 -24.15 -13.66
CA ALA A 371 37.68 -24.61 -12.69
C ALA A 371 38.99 -25.01 -13.39
N TRP A 372 38.89 -25.54 -14.61
CA TRP A 372 40.02 -25.84 -15.47
C TRP A 372 40.16 -24.78 -16.59
N SER A 373 40.72 -23.62 -16.25
CA SER A 373 41.01 -22.52 -17.19
C SER A 373 42.35 -21.85 -16.85
N GLU A 374 42.98 -21.22 -17.85
CA GLU A 374 44.21 -20.44 -17.66
C GLU A 374 44.02 -19.32 -16.63
N GLN A 375 42.84 -18.70 -16.63
CA GLN A 375 42.43 -17.67 -15.67
C GLN A 375 42.28 -18.22 -14.24
N ALA A 376 41.71 -19.41 -14.06
CA ALA A 376 41.63 -20.06 -12.76
C ALA A 376 43.03 -20.46 -12.23
N ASN A 377 43.92 -20.91 -13.12
CA ASN A 377 45.30 -21.22 -12.78
C ASN A 377 46.06 -19.97 -12.32
N LEU A 378 45.93 -18.84 -13.03
CA LEU A 378 46.58 -17.58 -12.65
C LEU A 378 46.12 -17.05 -11.28
N LEU A 379 44.84 -17.20 -10.95
CA LEU A 379 44.29 -16.81 -9.64
C LEU A 379 44.81 -17.69 -8.49
N ASN A 380 45.06 -18.98 -8.74
CA ASN A 380 45.67 -19.88 -7.75
C ASN A 380 47.15 -19.54 -7.47
N TYR A 381 47.86 -18.87 -8.39
CA TYR A 381 49.26 -18.46 -8.20
C TYR A 381 49.43 -17.12 -7.48
N GLN A 382 48.41 -16.26 -7.45
CA GLN A 382 48.47 -14.95 -6.76
C GLN A 382 48.25 -15.07 -5.23
N GLY A 383 47.98 -16.27 -4.72
CA GLY A 383 47.72 -16.56 -3.30
C GLY A 383 48.88 -17.20 -2.54
N PHE A 384 50.09 -17.24 -3.11
CA PHE A 384 51.31 -17.71 -2.44
C PHE A 384 52.28 -16.56 -2.16
#